data_AF-A0A351FT99-F1
#
_entry.id   AF-A0A351FT99-F1
#
_cell.length_a   1.000
_cell.length_b   1.000
_cell.length_c   1.000
_cell.angle_alpha   90.00
_cell.angle_beta   90.00
_cell.angle_gamma   90.00
#
_symmetry.space_group_name_H-M   'P 1'
#
loop_
_entity.id
_entity.type
_entity.pdbx_description
1 polymer ?
#
loop_
_entity_poly.entity_id
_entity_poly.type
_entity_poly.pdbx_seq_one_letter_code
_entity_poly.pdbx_strand_id
1 'polypeptide(L)' 'MYFIEGSQRQWTVLSRSSATIAAVTVLIVISIDLAAATIRIPQDHQTIQAGIDVASAADVILVAAGIS' A
#
# COMPACT_ATOMS: atom_id res chain seq x y z
N MET A 1 -6.56 -42.85 28.78
CA MET A 1 -7.42 -41.91 28.04
C MET A 1 -7.04 -40.43 28.27
N TYR A 2 -5.77 -40.11 28.56
CA TYR A 2 -5.27 -38.72 28.75
C TYR A 2 -4.54 -38.14 27.52
N PHE A 3 -4.08 -39.01 26.62
CA PHE A 3 -3.23 -38.62 25.48
C PHE A 3 -4.00 -37.92 24.34
N ILE A 4 -5.30 -38.20 24.19
CA ILE A 4 -6.14 -37.65 23.12
C ILE A 4 -6.51 -36.18 23.39
N GLU A 5 -6.68 -35.79 24.66
CA GLU A 5 -7.15 -34.46 25.06
C GLU A 5 -6.08 -33.37 24.90
N GLY A 6 -4.81 -33.69 25.15
CA GLY A 6 -3.68 -32.77 24.94
C GLY A 6 -3.41 -32.46 23.47
N SER A 7 -3.58 -33.46 22.59
CA SER A 7 -3.44 -33.30 21.14
C SER A 7 -4.46 -32.31 20.59
N GLN A 8 -5.74 -32.48 20.94
CA GLN A 8 -6.84 -31.60 20.48
C GLN A 8 -6.64 -30.13 20.90
N ARG A 9 -6.12 -29.88 22.10
CA ARG A 9 -5.80 -28.52 22.57
C ARG A 9 -4.69 -27.87 21.74
N GLN A 10 -3.64 -28.60 21.38
CA GLN A 10 -2.55 -28.06 20.55
C GLN A 10 -3.04 -27.66 19.14
N TRP A 11 -3.94 -28.44 18.52
CA TRP A 11 -4.49 -28.10 17.20
C TRP A 11 -5.31 -26.80 17.19
N THR A 12 -6.09 -26.55 18.25
CA THR A 12 -6.89 -25.31 18.36
C THR A 12 -6.05 -24.05 18.61
N VAL A 13 -4.88 -24.18 19.25
CA VAL A 13 -3.97 -23.06 19.48
C VAL A 13 -3.20 -22.73 18.20
N LEU A 14 -2.73 -23.75 17.48
CA LEU A 14 -2.01 -23.57 16.21
C LEU A 14 -2.90 -22.92 15.13
N SER A 15 -4.19 -23.28 15.07
CA SER A 15 -5.13 -22.70 14.09
C SER A 15 -5.49 -21.23 14.37
N ARG A 16 -5.60 -20.84 15.65
CA ARG A 16 -5.87 -19.46 16.07
C ARG A 16 -4.69 -18.52 15.79
N SER A 17 -3.46 -19.02 15.91
CA SER A 17 -2.24 -18.25 15.62
C SER A 17 -2.06 -17.98 14.11
N SER A 18 -2.50 -18.89 13.24
CA SER A 18 -2.44 -18.70 11.79
C SER A 18 -3.41 -17.63 11.29
N ALA A 19 -4.64 -17.64 11.81
CA ALA A 19 -5.68 -16.68 11.41
C ALA A 19 -5.33 -15.22 11.81
N THR A 20 -4.67 -15.03 12.95
CA THR A 20 -4.24 -13.70 13.41
C THR A 20 -3.09 -13.15 12.57
N ILE A 21 -2.10 -13.97 12.22
CA ILE A 21 -1.00 -13.56 11.34
C ILE A 21 -1.52 -13.20 9.94
N ALA A 22 -2.44 -14.00 9.39
CA ALA A 22 -3.07 -13.71 8.09
C ALA A 22 -3.85 -12.39 8.12
N ALA A 23 -4.65 -12.14 9.16
CA ALA A 23 -5.41 -10.90 9.30
C ALA A 23 -4.52 -9.66 9.45
N VAL A 24 -3.42 -9.76 10.22
CA VAL A 24 -2.44 -8.67 10.37
C VAL A 24 -1.73 -8.40 9.05
N THR A 25 -1.37 -9.45 8.30
CA THR A 25 -0.74 -9.31 6.98
C THR A 25 -1.67 -8.61 6.00
N VAL A 26 -2.94 -9.01 5.97
CA VAL A 26 -3.97 -8.36 5.15
C VAL A 26 -4.12 -6.90 5.55
N LEU A 27 -4.22 -6.56 6.84
CA LEU A 27 -4.36 -5.18 7.29
C LEU A 27 -3.19 -4.27 6.88
N ILE A 28 -1.96 -4.77 6.97
CA ILE A 28 -0.75 -4.04 6.57
C ILE A 28 -0.74 -3.77 5.06
N VAL A 29 -1.17 -4.73 4.24
CA VAL A 29 -1.22 -4.57 2.77
C VAL A 29 -2.26 -3.53 2.34
N ILE A 30 -3.35 -3.33 3.10
CA ILE A 30 -4.39 -2.34 2.75
C ILE A 30 -3.93 -0.90 3.08
N SER A 31 -2.96 -0.73 3.98
CA SER A 31 -2.59 0.58 4.56
C SER A 31 -1.49 1.33 3.78
N ILE A 32 -1.37 1.11 2.47
CA ILE A 32 -0.37 1.83 1.67
C ILE A 32 -0.89 3.25 1.41
N ASP A 33 -0.46 4.20 2.24
CA ASP A 33 -0.68 5.62 2.02
C ASP A 33 0.11 6.06 0.77
N LEU A 34 -0.58 6.22 -0.35
CA LEU A 34 -0.03 6.84 -1.55
C LEU A 34 0.06 8.35 -1.28
N ALA A 35 1.20 8.82 -0.78
CA ALA A 35 1.44 10.24 -0.61
C ALA A 35 1.40 10.94 -1.98
N ALA A 36 0.42 11.82 -2.17
CA ALA A 36 0.28 12.63 -3.37
C ALA A 36 1.53 13.50 -3.60
N ALA A 37 2.14 13.37 -4.78
CA ALA A 37 3.29 14.15 -5.19
C ALA A 37 2.88 15.47 -5.87
N THR A 38 3.79 16.45 -5.84
CA THR A 38 3.70 17.63 -6.69
C THR A 38 4.73 17.52 -7.81
N ILE A 39 4.26 17.44 -9.05
CA ILE A 39 5.08 17.31 -10.26
C ILE A 39 5.14 18.68 -10.94
N ARG A 40 6.33 19.25 -11.12
CA ARG A 40 6.53 20.61 -11.60
C ARG A 40 6.99 20.63 -13.05
N ILE A 41 6.31 21.42 -13.88
CA ILE A 41 6.66 21.61 -15.29
C ILE A 41 7.13 23.06 -15.48
N PRO A 42 8.35 23.30 -16.00
CA PRO A 42 9.26 22.36 -16.64
C PRO A 42 10.34 21.71 -15.74
N GLN A 43 10.30 21.92 -14.42
CA GLN A 43 11.42 21.62 -13.52
C GLN A 43 11.72 20.11 -13.37
N ASP A 44 10.66 19.29 -13.28
CA ASP A 44 10.76 17.84 -13.12
C ASP A 44 10.61 17.12 -14.46
N HIS A 45 9.73 17.63 -15.34
CA HIS A 45 9.56 17.14 -16.71
C HIS A 45 9.44 18.29 -17.69
N GLN A 46 10.08 18.14 -18.86
CA GLN A 46 10.18 19.21 -19.86
C GLN A 46 8.83 19.53 -20.54
N THR A 47 7.88 18.60 -20.57
CA THR A 47 6.58 18.76 -21.22
C THR A 47 5.44 18.39 -20.27
N ILE A 48 4.27 18.98 -20.50
CA ILE A 48 3.05 18.66 -19.75
C ILE A 48 2.70 17.17 -19.92
N GLN A 49 2.84 16.62 -21.12
CA GLN A 49 2.55 15.20 -21.38
C GLN A 49 3.44 14.28 -20.55
N ALA A 50 4.74 14.54 -20.50
CA ALA A 50 5.66 13.73 -19.68
C ALA A 50 5.32 13.78 -18.19
N GLY A 51 4.80 14.91 -17.69
CA GLY A 51 4.28 15.01 -16.32
C GLY A 51 3.00 14.19 -16.11
N ILE A 52 2.09 14.18 -17.09
CA ILE A 52 0.86 13.37 -17.05
C ILE A 52 1.20 11.88 -17.09
N ASP A 53 2.15 11.47 -17.92
CA ASP A 53 2.51 10.07 -18.13
C ASP A 53 3.04 9.39 -16.85
N VAL A 54 3.57 10.16 -15.90
CA VAL A 54 4.10 9.64 -14.62
C VAL A 54 3.20 9.93 -13.41
N ALA A 55 2.19 10.78 -13.56
CA ALA A 55 1.31 11.16 -12.47
C ALA A 55 0.42 9.99 -12.04
N SER A 56 0.34 9.77 -10.73
CA SER A 56 -0.59 8.84 -10.11
C SER A 56 -1.85 9.55 -9.64
N ALA A 57 -2.86 8.78 -9.24
CA ALA A 57 -4.05 9.34 -8.61
C ALA A 57 -3.67 10.19 -7.39
N ALA A 58 -4.34 11.33 -7.25
CA ALA A 58 -4.11 12.36 -6.24
C ALA A 58 -2.85 13.24 -6.42
N ASP A 59 -1.97 12.96 -7.39
CA ASP A 59 -0.85 13.87 -7.70
C ASP A 59 -1.33 15.21 -8.27
N VAL A 60 -0.52 16.25 -8.05
CA VAL A 60 -0.76 17.60 -8.56
C VAL A 60 0.31 17.97 -9.58
N ILE A 61 -0.13 18.32 -10.80
CA ILE A 61 0.74 18.87 -11.83
C ILE A 61 0.73 20.39 -11.73
N LEU A 62 1.88 20.98 -11.37
CA LEU A 62 2.09 22.42 -11.28
C LEU A 62 2.83 22.92 -12.53
N VAL A 63 2.10 23.59 -13.41
CA VAL A 63 2.66 24.17 -14.64
C VAL A 63 3.08 25.62 -14.39
N ALA A 64 4.35 25.93 -14.63
CA ALA A 64 4.86 27.29 -14.56
C ALA A 64 4.22 28.19 -15.63
N ALA A 65 4.26 29.51 -15.40
CA ALA A 65 3.74 30.47 -16.36
C ALA A 65 4.42 30.33 -17.73
N GLY A 66 3.61 30.38 -18.79
CA GLY A 66 4.08 30.34 -20.17
C GLY A 66 4.57 31.71 -20.68
N ILE A 67 5.27 31.69 -21.81
CA ILE A 67 5.62 32.87 -22.60
C ILE A 67 4.58 32.99 -23.72
N SER A 68 3.96 34.17 -23.81
CA SER A 68 3.00 34.53 -24.87
C SER A 68 3.69 35.10 -26.09
#